data_AF-M3ZBY2-F1
#
_entry.id   AF-M3ZBY2-F1
#
_cell.length_a   1.000
_cell.length_b   1.000
_cell.length_c   1.000
_cell.angle_alpha   90.00
_cell.angle_beta   90.00
_cell.angle_gamma   90.00
#
_symmetry.space_group_name_H-M   'P 1'
#
loop_
_entity.id
_entity.type
_entity.pdbx_description
1 polymer ?
#
loop_
_entity_poly.entity_id
_entity_poly.type
_entity_poly.pdbx_seq_one_letter_code
_entity_poly.pdbx_strand_id
1 'polypeptide(L)'
;SVPEGTEMFEVYGTPGVDIYVSPNMERGRERADTRRWRFDTTLEIIVVMNSPSNDLNDSHVQISYHSSHEPLPLAYAVLYLTCVDISLDCHLNCEGRQDRNFVDKRQWVWGPSGYGGILLVNCDRDDPSRGVQDNCDQHVHCLQDLEDMSVMVLRTQGPAALFDDHRLVLHTSSYDAERAQVFHVCGPEDVCEAYRHVLGQDKVSYEVPRFHGDEERFFVEGLSFPDAGFTGLISFHVTLLDDSNEDFSASPIFTDTVVFRVAPWIMTPSTLPPLEVYVCRVRNNTCFVDAVAELARKAGCKLTICPQAENRNDRWIQDEMELGYVQAPHKTLPVVFDSPRNGELQDFPYKRILGPDFGYVTREPRDRSVSGLDSFGNLEVSPPVVANGKEYPLGRILIGGNLPGSSGRRVTQVVRDFLHAQKVQPPVELFVDWLAVGHVDEFLSFVPAPDGKGFRMLLASPGACFKLFQEKQKCGHGRALLFQGVVDDERVKTISINQVLSNKDLINYNKFVQSCIDWNREVLKRELGLAECDIIDIPQLFKTERKKAMAFFPDLVNMLVLGKTLGIPKPFGPIINGRCC
;
A
#
# COMPACT_ATOMS: atom_id res chain seq x y z
N SER A 1 -28.87 -44.99 18.38
CA SER A 1 -29.11 -46.19 17.57
C SER A 1 -28.37 -47.43 18.07
N VAL A 2 -27.81 -47.42 19.29
CA VAL A 2 -27.07 -48.57 19.82
C VAL A 2 -28.07 -49.61 20.33
N PRO A 3 -27.97 -50.89 19.91
CA PRO A 3 -28.85 -51.94 20.40
C PRO A 3 -28.74 -52.13 21.91
N GLU A 4 -29.88 -52.39 22.57
CA GLU A 4 -29.90 -52.72 24.00
C GLU A 4 -29.04 -53.96 24.28
N GLY A 5 -28.25 -53.94 25.36
CA GLY A 5 -27.34 -55.04 25.71
C GLY A 5 -25.98 -55.02 24.99
N THR A 6 -25.65 -53.95 24.27
CA THR A 6 -24.31 -53.74 23.69
C THR A 6 -23.27 -53.50 24.78
N GLU A 7 -22.22 -54.33 24.79
CA GLU A 7 -21.07 -54.17 25.70
C GLU A 7 -19.76 -53.88 24.95
N MET A 8 -19.67 -54.36 23.70
CA MET A 8 -18.49 -54.20 22.85
C MET A 8 -18.92 -53.81 21.43
N PHE A 9 -18.04 -53.18 20.68
CA PHE A 9 -18.22 -52.94 19.25
C PHE A 9 -16.94 -53.26 18.46
N GLU A 10 -17.10 -53.65 17.21
CA GLU A 10 -16.02 -53.76 16.22
C GLU A 10 -16.28 -52.75 15.12
N VAL A 11 -15.23 -52.12 14.62
CA VAL A 11 -15.32 -51.18 13.51
C VAL A 11 -14.36 -51.59 12.41
N TYR A 12 -14.85 -51.61 11.17
CA TYR A 12 -14.13 -52.01 9.98
C TYR A 12 -14.37 -50.98 8.87
N GLY A 13 -13.34 -50.73 8.06
CA GLY A 13 -13.42 -49.82 6.91
C GLY A 13 -12.94 -50.51 5.65
N THR A 14 -13.48 -50.09 4.50
CA THR A 14 -12.97 -50.51 3.20
C THR A 14 -11.50 -50.10 3.00
N PRO A 15 -10.75 -50.75 2.08
CA PRO A 15 -9.40 -50.33 1.73
C PRO A 15 -9.34 -48.83 1.39
N GLY A 16 -8.38 -48.10 1.95
CA GLY A 16 -8.24 -46.65 1.78
C GLY A 16 -8.92 -45.81 2.87
N VAL A 17 -9.73 -46.43 3.73
CA VAL A 17 -10.35 -45.80 4.91
C VAL A 17 -9.58 -46.17 6.17
N ASP A 18 -8.87 -45.22 6.75
CA ASP A 18 -8.20 -45.37 8.04
C ASP A 18 -9.17 -45.03 9.18
N ILE A 19 -9.27 -45.93 10.16
CA ILE A 19 -10.16 -45.76 11.30
C ILE A 19 -9.34 -45.74 12.59
N TYR A 20 -9.63 -44.75 13.42
CA TYR A 20 -9.07 -44.61 14.76
C TYR A 20 -10.19 -44.56 15.79
N VAL A 21 -9.93 -45.13 16.97
CA VAL A 21 -10.82 -45.02 18.13
C VAL A 21 -10.09 -44.21 19.19
N SER A 22 -10.77 -43.19 19.73
CA SER A 22 -10.19 -42.26 20.70
C SER A 22 -11.14 -42.05 21.89
N PRO A 23 -10.64 -42.03 23.14
CA PRO A 23 -11.45 -41.68 24.30
C PRO A 23 -11.81 -40.18 24.37
N ASN A 24 -11.11 -39.33 23.62
CA ASN A 24 -11.49 -37.94 23.29
C ASN A 24 -10.61 -37.41 22.13
N MET A 25 -10.96 -36.28 21.51
CA MET A 25 -10.18 -35.68 20.42
C MET A 25 -8.72 -35.34 20.74
N GLU A 26 -8.34 -35.20 22.01
CA GLU A 26 -7.03 -34.67 22.46
C GLU A 26 -6.04 -35.72 22.98
N ARG A 27 -6.43 -36.99 23.18
CA ARG A 27 -5.54 -38.05 23.71
C ARG A 27 -5.61 -39.34 22.92
N GLY A 28 -4.43 -39.87 22.56
CA GLY A 28 -4.19 -41.29 22.28
C GLY A 28 -5.11 -41.90 21.23
N ARG A 29 -4.91 -41.54 19.95
CA ARG A 29 -5.59 -42.21 18.84
C ARG A 29 -4.98 -43.59 18.66
N GLU A 30 -5.80 -44.62 18.80
CA GLU A 30 -5.40 -45.99 18.51
C GLU A 30 -6.07 -46.45 17.22
N ARG A 31 -5.29 -47.05 16.31
CA ARG A 31 -5.82 -47.59 15.06
C ARG A 31 -6.78 -48.73 15.38
N ALA A 32 -7.90 -48.78 14.67
CA ALA A 32 -8.89 -49.84 14.82
C ALA A 32 -8.41 -51.16 14.17
N ASP A 33 -7.44 -51.83 14.81
CA ASP A 33 -6.85 -53.07 14.31
C ASP A 33 -7.73 -54.29 14.65
N THR A 34 -8.85 -54.47 13.94
CA THR A 34 -9.71 -55.68 13.94
C THR A 34 -10.04 -56.31 15.32
N ARG A 35 -10.03 -55.52 16.39
CA ARG A 35 -10.29 -55.95 17.76
C ARG A 35 -11.63 -55.39 18.26
N ARG A 36 -12.21 -56.06 19.24
CA ARG A 36 -13.39 -55.57 19.97
C ARG A 36 -13.00 -54.43 20.91
N TRP A 37 -13.72 -53.33 20.84
CA TRP A 37 -13.62 -52.18 21.71
C TRP A 37 -14.74 -52.24 22.74
N ARG A 38 -14.43 -51.92 24.00
CA ARG A 38 -15.48 -51.80 25.01
C ARG A 38 -16.33 -50.59 24.69
N PHE A 39 -17.65 -50.79 24.63
CA PHE A 39 -18.56 -49.69 24.37
C PHE A 39 -18.54 -48.70 25.53
N ASP A 40 -18.34 -47.43 25.19
CA ASP A 40 -18.38 -46.29 26.09
C ASP A 40 -18.89 -45.09 25.29
N THR A 41 -19.84 -44.36 25.84
CA THR A 41 -20.47 -43.20 25.19
C THR A 41 -19.50 -42.04 24.93
N THR A 42 -18.32 -42.06 25.56
CA THR A 42 -17.27 -41.05 25.39
C THR A 42 -16.29 -41.38 24.25
N LEU A 43 -16.35 -42.60 23.69
CA LEU A 43 -15.48 -42.99 22.59
C LEU A 43 -15.90 -42.33 21.27
N GLU A 44 -14.92 -41.84 20.54
CA GLU A 44 -15.07 -41.27 19.21
C GLU A 44 -14.45 -42.21 18.17
N ILE A 45 -15.15 -42.43 17.06
CA ILE A 45 -14.64 -43.10 15.87
C ILE A 45 -14.23 -42.02 14.88
N ILE A 46 -12.94 -41.94 14.57
CA ILE A 46 -12.37 -40.98 13.63
C ILE A 46 -12.09 -41.73 12.33
N VAL A 47 -12.68 -41.25 11.24
CA VAL A 47 -12.53 -41.81 9.90
C VAL A 47 -11.69 -40.87 9.05
N VAL A 48 -10.66 -41.39 8.41
CA VAL A 48 -9.74 -40.64 7.55
C VAL A 48 -9.67 -41.32 6.19
N MET A 49 -9.90 -40.56 5.12
CA MET A 49 -9.68 -40.98 3.74
C MET A 49 -8.58 -40.12 3.14
N ASN A 50 -7.59 -40.74 2.50
CA ASN A 50 -6.40 -40.06 1.99
C ASN A 50 -6.43 -39.82 0.47
N SER A 51 -7.51 -40.22 -0.20
CA SER A 51 -7.68 -40.09 -1.64
C SER A 51 -9.15 -39.86 -1.99
N PRO A 52 -9.46 -39.00 -2.98
CA PRO A 52 -10.82 -38.85 -3.49
C PRO A 52 -11.42 -40.17 -3.97
N SER A 53 -12.74 -40.30 -3.81
CA SER A 53 -13.52 -41.43 -4.33
C SER A 53 -13.62 -41.38 -5.86
N ASN A 54 -13.75 -42.54 -6.50
CA ASN A 54 -14.01 -42.62 -7.94
C ASN A 54 -15.51 -42.59 -8.25
N ASP A 55 -16.31 -43.22 -7.39
CA ASP A 55 -17.75 -43.36 -7.52
C ASP A 55 -18.45 -42.91 -6.22
N LEU A 56 -19.74 -42.60 -6.32
CA LEU A 56 -20.57 -42.33 -5.15
C LEU A 56 -20.62 -43.55 -4.23
N ASN A 57 -20.42 -43.33 -2.93
CA ASN A 57 -20.53 -44.34 -1.88
C ASN A 57 -19.61 -45.56 -2.10
N ASP A 58 -18.45 -45.36 -2.75
CA ASP A 58 -17.49 -46.43 -3.06
C ASP A 58 -16.75 -47.00 -1.83
N SER A 59 -16.80 -46.27 -0.72
CA SER A 59 -16.16 -46.61 0.54
C SER A 59 -17.21 -46.73 1.65
N HIS A 60 -16.94 -47.55 2.66
CA HIS A 60 -17.83 -47.63 3.81
C HIS A 60 -17.11 -48.00 5.11
N VAL A 61 -17.74 -47.63 6.22
CA VAL A 61 -17.39 -48.07 7.58
C VAL A 61 -18.54 -48.92 8.12
N GLN A 62 -18.22 -50.12 8.56
CA GLN A 62 -19.17 -51.02 9.22
C GLN A 62 -18.86 -51.09 10.72
N ILE A 63 -19.88 -50.83 11.54
CA ILE A 63 -19.83 -51.00 12.99
C ILE A 63 -20.69 -52.21 13.36
N SER A 64 -20.09 -53.18 14.03
CA SER A 64 -20.76 -54.38 14.54
C SER A 64 -20.90 -54.28 16.06
N TYR A 65 -22.11 -54.39 16.60
CA TYR A 65 -22.39 -54.29 18.03
C TYR A 65 -22.53 -55.68 18.66
N HIS A 66 -21.93 -55.91 19.82
CA HIS A 66 -21.87 -57.24 20.45
C HIS A 66 -22.31 -57.21 21.92
N SER A 67 -23.00 -58.27 22.35
CA SER A 67 -23.20 -58.64 23.76
C SER A 67 -22.15 -59.67 24.20
N SER A 68 -21.84 -59.76 25.49
CA SER A 68 -21.06 -60.88 26.04
C SER A 68 -21.81 -62.21 26.05
N HIS A 69 -23.13 -62.19 25.90
CA HIS A 69 -23.99 -63.37 26.00
C HIS A 69 -24.29 -64.04 24.66
N GLU A 70 -24.01 -63.39 23.53
CA GLU A 70 -24.32 -63.89 22.20
C GLU A 70 -23.07 -64.00 21.31
N PRO A 71 -22.93 -65.10 20.54
CA PRO A 71 -21.76 -65.29 19.67
C PRO A 71 -21.81 -64.41 18.41
N LEU A 72 -23.00 -63.98 17.99
CA LEU A 72 -23.23 -63.17 16.79
C LEU A 72 -23.42 -61.68 17.16
N PRO A 73 -23.14 -60.73 16.24
CA PRO A 73 -23.44 -59.33 16.47
C PRO A 73 -24.94 -59.09 16.63
N LEU A 74 -25.31 -58.26 17.61
CA LEU A 74 -26.69 -57.85 17.88
C LEU A 74 -27.27 -57.03 16.72
N ALA A 75 -26.44 -56.17 16.12
CA ALA A 75 -26.78 -55.39 14.95
C ALA A 75 -25.51 -54.90 14.23
N TYR A 76 -25.71 -54.40 13.01
CA TYR A 76 -24.69 -53.70 12.24
C TYR A 76 -25.20 -52.32 11.85
N ALA A 77 -24.31 -51.34 11.85
CA ALA A 77 -24.51 -50.05 11.21
C ALA A 77 -23.48 -49.88 10.10
N VAL A 78 -23.91 -49.43 8.92
CA VAL A 78 -23.01 -49.16 7.79
C VAL A 78 -23.11 -47.69 7.45
N LEU A 79 -21.96 -47.02 7.38
CA LEU A 79 -21.81 -45.66 6.93
C LEU A 79 -21.10 -45.69 5.57
N TYR A 80 -21.82 -45.32 4.50
CA TYR A 80 -21.23 -45.13 3.18
C TYR A 80 -20.58 -43.76 3.09
N LEU A 81 -19.45 -43.69 2.37
CA LEU A 81 -18.58 -42.53 2.30
C LEU A 81 -18.24 -42.23 0.84
N THR A 82 -18.26 -40.95 0.51
CA THR A 82 -17.70 -40.40 -0.72
C THR A 82 -16.67 -39.36 -0.32
N CYS A 83 -15.40 -39.55 -0.69
CA CYS A 83 -14.34 -38.59 -0.40
C CYS A 83 -14.19 -37.62 -1.58
N VAL A 84 -14.17 -36.32 -1.27
CA VAL A 84 -13.86 -35.27 -2.23
C VAL A 84 -12.75 -34.38 -1.70
N ASP A 85 -11.88 -33.94 -2.59
CA ASP A 85 -10.87 -32.93 -2.30
C ASP A 85 -11.31 -31.60 -2.89
N ILE A 86 -11.43 -30.59 -2.04
CA ILE A 86 -11.87 -29.23 -2.41
C ILE A 86 -10.87 -28.26 -1.77
N SER A 87 -10.17 -27.50 -2.61
CA SER A 87 -9.16 -26.54 -2.16
C SER A 87 -9.29 -25.23 -2.92
N LEU A 88 -9.43 -24.12 -2.20
CA LEU A 88 -9.34 -22.78 -2.78
C LEU A 88 -7.95 -22.22 -2.54
N ASP A 89 -7.15 -22.04 -3.58
CA ASP A 89 -5.73 -21.68 -3.47
C ASP A 89 -5.43 -20.31 -4.08
N CYS A 90 -4.38 -19.66 -3.58
CA CYS A 90 -3.82 -18.45 -4.18
C CYS A 90 -2.29 -18.45 -4.03
N HIS A 91 -1.62 -17.52 -4.71
CA HIS A 91 -0.17 -17.37 -4.57
C HIS A 91 0.20 -16.74 -3.21
N LEU A 92 0.79 -17.54 -2.30
CA LEU A 92 1.06 -17.14 -0.91
C LEU A 92 2.41 -16.43 -0.68
N ASN A 93 3.19 -16.16 -1.75
CA ASN A 93 4.53 -15.56 -1.69
C ASN A 93 5.44 -16.12 -0.55
N CYS A 94 5.86 -17.37 -0.70
CA CYS A 94 6.67 -18.08 0.31
C CYS A 94 8.20 -17.94 0.10
N GLU A 95 8.65 -16.93 -0.66
CA GLU A 95 10.07 -16.76 -0.96
C GLU A 95 10.88 -16.49 0.33
N GLY A 96 11.94 -17.28 0.57
CA GLY A 96 12.79 -17.17 1.76
C GLY A 96 12.47 -18.16 2.90
N ARG A 97 11.40 -18.95 2.79
CA ARG A 97 11.07 -19.97 3.80
C ARG A 97 11.90 -21.25 3.60
N GLN A 98 12.65 -21.66 4.63
CA GLN A 98 13.46 -22.89 4.60
C GLN A 98 12.65 -24.17 4.87
N ASP A 99 11.50 -24.03 5.55
CA ASP A 99 10.64 -25.14 5.94
C ASP A 99 9.43 -25.23 4.98
N ARG A 100 9.29 -26.38 4.29
CA ARG A 100 8.25 -26.64 3.27
C ARG A 100 6.91 -27.12 3.86
N ASN A 101 6.75 -26.98 5.17
CA ASN A 101 5.53 -27.39 5.86
C ASN A 101 4.29 -26.61 5.40
N PHE A 102 3.11 -27.23 5.58
CA PHE A 102 1.80 -26.68 5.24
C PHE A 102 1.64 -25.23 5.73
N VAL A 103 1.21 -24.34 4.84
CA VAL A 103 1.00 -22.92 5.12
C VAL A 103 -0.49 -22.67 5.25
N ASP A 104 -0.91 -22.06 6.36
CA ASP A 104 -2.31 -21.73 6.57
C ASP A 104 -2.71 -20.52 5.70
N LYS A 105 -3.24 -20.80 4.51
CA LYS A 105 -3.71 -19.78 3.54
C LYS A 105 -4.85 -18.89 4.06
N ARG A 106 -5.38 -19.16 5.26
CA ARG A 106 -6.38 -18.36 5.98
C ARG A 106 -5.75 -17.19 6.75
N GLN A 107 -4.43 -17.06 6.72
CA GLN A 107 -3.70 -16.03 7.44
C GLN A 107 -2.79 -15.23 6.51
N TRP A 108 -2.51 -14.00 6.94
CA TRP A 108 -1.51 -13.15 6.32
C TRP A 108 -0.50 -12.69 7.39
N VAL A 109 0.78 -12.92 7.16
CA VAL A 109 1.85 -12.73 8.15
C VAL A 109 2.95 -11.81 7.59
N TRP A 110 3.32 -10.75 8.33
CA TRP A 110 4.42 -9.83 7.96
C TRP A 110 5.80 -10.48 8.11
N GLY A 111 6.76 -10.02 7.31
CA GLY A 111 8.20 -10.25 7.51
C GLY A 111 8.84 -11.16 6.46
N PRO A 112 10.17 -11.36 6.52
CA PRO A 112 10.93 -12.13 5.51
C PRO A 112 10.56 -13.62 5.42
N SER A 113 9.95 -14.17 6.48
CA SER A 113 9.38 -15.53 6.49
C SER A 113 7.84 -15.51 6.56
N GLY A 114 7.27 -14.33 6.31
CA GLY A 114 5.83 -14.11 6.18
C GLY A 114 5.29 -14.79 4.93
N TYR A 115 3.96 -14.80 4.84
CA TYR A 115 3.23 -15.42 3.73
C TYR A 115 1.80 -14.87 3.69
N GLY A 116 1.13 -15.12 2.57
CA GLY A 116 -0.27 -14.76 2.31
C GLY A 116 -0.44 -14.16 0.92
N GLY A 117 -1.67 -14.18 0.40
CA GLY A 117 -1.98 -13.56 -0.88
C GLY A 117 -1.72 -12.04 -0.85
N ILE A 118 -1.22 -11.48 -1.95
CA ILE A 118 -1.11 -10.03 -2.14
C ILE A 118 -1.98 -9.65 -3.33
N LEU A 119 -2.75 -8.59 -3.19
CA LEU A 119 -3.70 -8.07 -4.18
C LEU A 119 -3.34 -6.62 -4.52
N LEU A 120 -3.29 -6.28 -5.81
CA LEU A 120 -3.15 -4.88 -6.23
C LEU A 120 -4.51 -4.18 -6.26
N VAL A 121 -4.52 -2.88 -5.99
CA VAL A 121 -5.66 -2.04 -6.39
C VAL A 121 -5.50 -1.76 -7.88
N ASN A 122 -6.46 -2.20 -8.68
CA ASN A 122 -6.41 -2.09 -10.14
C ASN A 122 -6.82 -0.68 -10.61
N CYS A 123 -5.95 0.28 -10.30
CA CYS A 123 -6.24 1.71 -10.31
C CYS A 123 -5.64 2.46 -11.50
N ASP A 124 -5.08 1.76 -12.47
CA ASP A 124 -4.60 2.31 -13.72
C ASP A 124 -5.65 2.19 -14.83
N ARG A 125 -5.22 2.32 -16.09
CA ARG A 125 -6.12 2.29 -17.24
C ARG A 125 -5.41 1.68 -18.44
N ASP A 126 -5.56 0.38 -18.58
CA ASP A 126 -4.95 -0.39 -19.66
C ASP A 126 -5.61 -0.17 -21.02
N ASP A 127 -6.93 0.02 -21.06
CA ASP A 127 -7.62 0.42 -22.29
C ASP A 127 -7.67 1.96 -22.41
N PRO A 128 -6.83 2.57 -23.27
CA PRO A 128 -6.81 4.01 -23.45
C PRO A 128 -8.09 4.58 -24.07
N SER A 129 -8.97 3.74 -24.62
CA SER A 129 -10.28 4.14 -25.13
C SER A 129 -11.27 4.49 -24.01
N ARG A 130 -11.00 4.04 -22.78
CA ARG A 130 -11.83 4.30 -21.59
C ARG A 130 -11.48 5.63 -20.95
N GLY A 131 -12.47 6.24 -20.29
CA GLY A 131 -12.32 7.52 -19.60
C GLY A 131 -12.03 7.39 -18.10
N VAL A 132 -11.97 6.17 -17.57
CA VAL A 132 -11.91 5.85 -16.14
C VAL A 132 -10.90 4.75 -15.86
N GLN A 133 -10.63 4.49 -14.58
CA GLN A 133 -9.74 3.41 -14.11
C GLN A 133 -10.41 2.04 -14.31
N ASP A 134 -9.63 0.98 -14.43
CA ASP A 134 -10.16 -0.35 -14.75
C ASP A 134 -11.09 -0.89 -13.64
N ASN A 135 -10.74 -0.68 -12.38
CA ASN A 135 -11.61 -1.04 -11.24
C ASN A 135 -12.90 -0.21 -11.05
N CYS A 136 -13.23 0.71 -11.97
CA CYS A 136 -14.43 1.53 -11.89
C CYS A 136 -15.69 0.82 -12.43
N ASP A 137 -15.54 -0.32 -13.11
CA ASP A 137 -16.66 -1.11 -13.59
C ASP A 137 -16.48 -2.61 -13.33
N GLN A 138 -17.32 -3.45 -13.94
CA GLN A 138 -17.42 -4.89 -13.68
C GLN A 138 -17.06 -5.72 -14.93
N HIS A 139 -16.23 -5.18 -15.83
CA HIS A 139 -15.83 -5.85 -17.06
C HIS A 139 -14.33 -5.71 -17.30
N VAL A 140 -13.71 -6.80 -17.74
CA VAL A 140 -12.38 -6.79 -18.33
C VAL A 140 -12.52 -6.27 -19.76
N HIS A 141 -11.93 -5.11 -20.07
CA HIS A 141 -11.97 -4.53 -21.42
C HIS A 141 -10.74 -4.89 -22.25
N CYS A 142 -9.63 -5.21 -21.58
CA CYS A 142 -8.33 -5.45 -22.16
C CYS A 142 -7.72 -6.71 -21.53
N LEU A 143 -6.99 -7.53 -22.28
CA LEU A 143 -6.35 -8.72 -21.68
C LEU A 143 -5.13 -8.35 -20.81
N GLN A 144 -4.54 -7.18 -21.04
CA GLN A 144 -3.45 -6.63 -20.23
C GLN A 144 -3.86 -6.41 -18.78
N ASP A 145 -5.12 -6.04 -18.55
CA ASP A 145 -5.75 -5.82 -17.24
C ASP A 145 -5.60 -7.04 -16.31
N LEU A 146 -5.57 -8.25 -16.89
CA LEU A 146 -5.39 -9.50 -16.15
C LEU A 146 -3.98 -9.63 -15.54
N GLU A 147 -2.98 -8.90 -16.03
CA GLU A 147 -1.62 -8.88 -15.49
C GLU A 147 -1.53 -8.15 -14.15
N ASP A 148 -2.51 -7.28 -13.85
CA ASP A 148 -2.63 -6.52 -12.60
C ASP A 148 -3.44 -7.28 -11.55
N MET A 149 -4.16 -8.32 -11.97
CA MET A 149 -5.00 -9.15 -11.12
C MET A 149 -4.24 -10.32 -10.48
N SER A 150 -4.66 -10.68 -9.27
CA SER A 150 -4.16 -11.85 -8.56
C SER A 150 -4.96 -13.09 -8.91
N VAL A 151 -4.28 -14.21 -9.17
CA VAL A 151 -4.94 -15.47 -9.50
C VAL A 151 -5.35 -16.24 -8.24
N MET A 152 -6.61 -16.66 -8.20
CA MET A 152 -7.19 -17.58 -7.24
C MET A 152 -7.71 -18.81 -7.98
N VAL A 153 -7.47 -20.01 -7.44
CA VAL A 153 -7.73 -21.28 -8.13
C VAL A 153 -8.55 -22.20 -7.24
N LEU A 154 -9.69 -22.67 -7.72
CA LEU A 154 -10.48 -23.71 -7.06
C LEU A 154 -10.13 -25.06 -7.67
N ARG A 155 -9.65 -25.99 -6.85
CA ARG A 155 -9.41 -27.38 -7.24
C ARG A 155 -10.44 -28.29 -6.60
N THR A 156 -11.02 -29.17 -7.40
CA THR A 156 -12.06 -30.11 -6.99
C THR A 156 -11.80 -31.48 -7.58
N GLN A 157 -11.61 -32.51 -6.75
CA GLN A 157 -11.47 -33.90 -7.19
C GLN A 157 -12.51 -34.78 -6.49
N GLY A 158 -13.14 -35.65 -7.26
CA GLY A 158 -14.18 -36.56 -6.78
C GLY A 158 -15.18 -36.95 -7.87
N PRO A 159 -16.16 -37.81 -7.56
CA PRO A 159 -17.12 -38.28 -8.54
C PRO A 159 -18.01 -37.13 -9.03
N ALA A 160 -18.14 -36.99 -10.35
CA ALA A 160 -18.96 -35.94 -10.97
C ALA A 160 -20.42 -35.97 -10.49
N ALA A 161 -20.97 -37.17 -10.27
CA ALA A 161 -22.34 -37.38 -9.81
C ALA A 161 -22.62 -36.83 -8.40
N LEU A 162 -21.60 -36.52 -7.58
CA LEU A 162 -21.83 -35.84 -6.30
C LEU A 162 -22.42 -34.44 -6.54
N PHE A 163 -22.00 -33.78 -7.61
CA PHE A 163 -22.34 -32.40 -7.89
C PHE A 163 -23.72 -32.24 -8.55
N ASP A 164 -24.48 -33.33 -8.71
CA ASP A 164 -25.88 -33.28 -9.11
C ASP A 164 -26.76 -32.79 -7.94
N ASP A 165 -26.41 -33.19 -6.71
CA ASP A 165 -27.14 -32.85 -5.47
C ASP A 165 -26.32 -31.95 -4.52
N HIS A 166 -25.07 -31.64 -4.88
CA HIS A 166 -24.17 -30.78 -4.10
C HIS A 166 -23.61 -29.67 -4.98
N ARG A 167 -23.56 -28.45 -4.46
CA ARG A 167 -23.03 -27.30 -5.21
C ARG A 167 -21.89 -26.62 -4.49
N LEU A 168 -20.98 -26.07 -5.29
CA LEU A 168 -19.88 -25.24 -4.83
C LEU A 168 -20.29 -23.78 -4.94
N VAL A 169 -20.23 -23.06 -3.83
CA VAL A 169 -20.52 -21.63 -3.79
C VAL A 169 -19.25 -20.89 -3.39
N LEU A 170 -18.72 -20.08 -4.30
CA LEU A 170 -17.70 -19.08 -4.00
C LEU A 170 -18.38 -17.85 -3.42
N HIS A 171 -17.93 -17.35 -2.28
CA HIS A 171 -18.53 -16.20 -1.64
C HIS A 171 -17.54 -15.38 -0.83
N THR A 172 -17.94 -14.14 -0.52
CA THR A 172 -17.23 -13.23 0.37
C THR A 172 -18.24 -12.42 1.19
N SER A 173 -17.77 -11.70 2.21
CA SER A 173 -18.64 -10.84 3.00
C SER A 173 -19.07 -9.60 2.19
N SER A 174 -20.23 -9.01 2.51
CA SER A 174 -20.64 -7.73 1.89
C SER A 174 -19.61 -6.61 2.12
N TYR A 175 -18.87 -6.66 3.23
CA TYR A 175 -17.80 -5.71 3.52
C TYR A 175 -16.61 -5.88 2.55
N ASP A 176 -16.19 -7.13 2.31
CA ASP A 176 -15.08 -7.42 1.39
C ASP A 176 -15.46 -7.22 -0.08
N ALA A 177 -16.72 -7.49 -0.43
CA ALA A 177 -17.29 -7.27 -1.76
C ALA A 177 -17.26 -5.80 -2.23
N GLU A 178 -17.29 -4.83 -1.30
CA GLU A 178 -17.10 -3.41 -1.62
C GLU A 178 -15.64 -3.06 -1.97
N ARG A 179 -14.70 -3.97 -1.76
CA ARG A 179 -13.25 -3.70 -1.78
C ARG A 179 -12.46 -4.57 -2.76
N ALA A 180 -13.10 -5.58 -3.32
CA ALA A 180 -12.52 -6.43 -4.36
C ALA A 180 -13.59 -6.90 -5.35
N GLN A 181 -13.16 -7.16 -6.58
CA GLN A 181 -13.94 -7.88 -7.58
C GLN A 181 -13.23 -9.17 -7.99
N VAL A 182 -14.02 -10.13 -8.46
CA VAL A 182 -13.54 -11.43 -8.93
C VAL A 182 -14.15 -11.75 -10.28
N PHE A 183 -13.31 -12.14 -11.23
CA PHE A 183 -13.67 -12.57 -12.56
C PHE A 183 -13.40 -14.06 -12.75
N HIS A 184 -14.34 -14.79 -13.33
CA HIS A 184 -14.22 -16.22 -13.64
C HIS A 184 -14.03 -16.41 -15.14
N VAL A 185 -13.02 -17.19 -15.52
CA VAL A 185 -12.82 -17.57 -16.93
C VAL A 185 -13.88 -18.61 -17.30
N CYS A 186 -14.78 -18.26 -18.21
CA CYS A 186 -15.91 -19.09 -18.63
C CYS A 186 -15.86 -19.48 -20.12
N GLY A 187 -14.75 -19.23 -20.80
CA GLY A 187 -14.60 -19.39 -22.25
C GLY A 187 -13.13 -19.31 -22.69
N PRO A 188 -12.86 -19.09 -23.99
CA PRO A 188 -11.49 -18.97 -24.49
C PRO A 188 -10.74 -17.83 -23.80
N GLU A 189 -9.52 -18.11 -23.32
CA GLU A 189 -8.73 -17.14 -22.52
C GLU A 189 -8.24 -15.93 -23.32
N ASP A 190 -8.30 -15.99 -24.65
CA ASP A 190 -7.86 -14.93 -25.58
C ASP A 190 -8.94 -13.91 -25.92
N VAL A 191 -10.11 -13.97 -25.27
CA VAL A 191 -11.20 -13.00 -25.45
C VAL A 191 -11.68 -12.43 -24.12
N CYS A 192 -11.84 -11.11 -24.05
CA CYS A 192 -12.23 -10.40 -22.83
C CYS A 192 -13.62 -10.85 -22.31
N GLU A 193 -14.56 -11.18 -23.20
CA GLU A 193 -15.91 -11.61 -22.83
C GLU A 193 -15.95 -12.98 -22.11
N ALA A 194 -14.84 -13.73 -22.12
CA ALA A 194 -14.71 -14.95 -21.35
C ALA A 194 -14.59 -14.69 -19.84
N TYR A 195 -14.14 -13.50 -19.43
CA TYR A 195 -13.89 -13.15 -18.03
C TYR A 195 -15.14 -12.51 -17.42
N ARG A 196 -15.95 -13.32 -16.73
CA ARG A 196 -17.24 -12.88 -16.19
C ARG A 196 -17.10 -12.41 -14.75
N HIS A 197 -17.66 -11.26 -14.42
CA HIS A 197 -17.76 -10.79 -13.03
C HIS A 197 -18.63 -11.75 -12.18
N VAL A 198 -18.01 -12.31 -11.14
CA VAL A 198 -18.62 -13.33 -10.27
C VAL A 198 -18.73 -12.91 -8.82
N LEU A 199 -17.85 -12.06 -8.30
CA LEU A 199 -18.00 -11.44 -6.98
C LEU A 199 -17.64 -9.96 -7.03
N GLY A 200 -18.33 -9.14 -6.25
CA GLY A 200 -18.13 -7.70 -6.13
C GLY A 200 -19.30 -7.04 -5.41
N GLN A 201 -19.36 -5.70 -5.41
CA GLN A 201 -20.28 -4.91 -4.59
C GLN A 201 -21.75 -5.38 -4.64
N ASP A 202 -22.23 -5.74 -5.83
CA ASP A 202 -23.63 -6.17 -6.04
C ASP A 202 -23.81 -7.71 -6.01
N LYS A 203 -22.73 -8.47 -5.85
CA LYS A 203 -22.71 -9.93 -5.96
C LYS A 203 -21.74 -10.55 -4.95
N VAL A 204 -22.28 -11.00 -3.82
CA VAL A 204 -21.47 -11.57 -2.72
C VAL A 204 -21.28 -13.08 -2.79
N SER A 205 -21.96 -13.76 -3.72
CA SER A 205 -21.86 -15.20 -3.91
C SER A 205 -22.03 -15.61 -5.38
N TYR A 206 -21.44 -16.73 -5.74
CA TYR A 206 -21.46 -17.31 -7.08
C TYR A 206 -21.45 -18.83 -6.99
N GLU A 207 -22.46 -19.47 -7.57
CA GLU A 207 -22.45 -20.91 -7.80
C GLU A 207 -21.45 -21.22 -8.90
N VAL A 208 -20.43 -22.02 -8.58
CA VAL A 208 -19.29 -22.27 -9.46
C VAL A 208 -19.65 -23.41 -10.42
N PRO A 209 -19.78 -23.13 -11.73
CA PRO A 209 -19.95 -24.17 -12.73
C PRO A 209 -18.61 -24.89 -12.95
N ARG A 210 -18.69 -26.17 -13.33
CA ARG A 210 -17.51 -26.99 -13.66
C ARG A 210 -17.23 -26.95 -15.17
N PHE A 211 -16.71 -25.83 -15.67
CA PHE A 211 -16.36 -25.66 -17.09
C PHE A 211 -15.05 -26.34 -17.46
N HIS A 212 -14.08 -26.38 -16.54
CA HIS A 212 -12.70 -26.81 -16.81
C HIS A 212 -12.33 -28.11 -16.07
N GLY A 213 -13.33 -28.89 -15.67
CA GLY A 213 -13.16 -30.18 -15.01
C GLY A 213 -12.86 -30.04 -13.53
N ASP A 214 -11.59 -30.22 -13.16
CA ASP A 214 -11.14 -30.29 -11.75
C ASP A 214 -10.48 -28.98 -11.27
N GLU A 215 -10.30 -27.99 -12.14
CA GLU A 215 -9.67 -26.71 -11.78
C GLU A 215 -10.41 -25.52 -12.41
N GLU A 216 -10.91 -24.60 -11.59
CA GLU A 216 -11.49 -23.33 -12.04
C GLU A 216 -10.61 -22.15 -11.63
N ARG A 217 -10.39 -21.19 -12.54
CA ARG A 217 -9.49 -20.05 -12.34
C ARG A 217 -10.25 -18.73 -12.23
N PHE A 218 -9.88 -17.97 -11.21
CA PHE A 218 -10.44 -16.67 -10.88
C PHE A 218 -9.35 -15.61 -10.86
N PHE A 219 -9.67 -14.43 -11.36
CA PHE A 219 -8.82 -13.25 -11.34
C PHE A 219 -9.42 -12.24 -10.37
N VAL A 220 -8.61 -11.77 -9.43
CA VAL A 220 -9.04 -10.91 -8.32
C VAL A 220 -8.37 -9.56 -8.46
N GLU A 221 -9.16 -8.49 -8.39
CA GLU A 221 -8.67 -7.11 -8.33
C GLU A 221 -9.12 -6.41 -7.05
N GLY A 222 -8.30 -5.50 -6.54
CA GLY A 222 -8.65 -4.60 -5.45
C GLY A 222 -9.33 -3.33 -5.96
N LEU A 223 -10.39 -2.91 -5.28
CA LEU A 223 -11.13 -1.68 -5.59
C LEU A 223 -10.71 -0.50 -4.69
N SER A 224 -10.05 -0.78 -3.57
CA SER A 224 -9.76 0.23 -2.55
C SER A 224 -8.46 -0.06 -1.83
N PHE A 225 -7.66 0.97 -1.65
CA PHE A 225 -6.47 0.93 -0.81
C PHE A 225 -6.82 0.79 0.68
N PRO A 226 -5.90 0.26 1.52
CA PRO A 226 -6.04 0.35 2.97
C PRO A 226 -6.37 1.78 3.43
N ASP A 227 -7.29 1.92 4.39
CA ASP A 227 -7.78 3.21 4.88
C ASP A 227 -8.23 3.10 6.36
N ALA A 228 -8.68 4.19 7.00
CA ALA A 228 -9.10 4.19 8.41
C ALA A 228 -10.13 3.10 8.75
N GLY A 229 -11.04 2.82 7.81
CA GLY A 229 -12.07 1.78 7.95
C GLY A 229 -11.73 0.45 7.29
N PHE A 230 -10.52 0.28 6.76
CA PHE A 230 -10.12 -0.91 6.00
C PHE A 230 -8.66 -1.31 6.23
N THR A 231 -8.47 -2.47 6.86
CA THR A 231 -7.12 -2.94 7.26
C THR A 231 -6.25 -3.42 6.11
N GLY A 232 -6.82 -3.51 4.90
CA GLY A 232 -6.20 -4.11 3.72
C GLY A 232 -6.41 -5.62 3.61
N LEU A 233 -7.13 -6.29 4.52
CA LEU A 233 -7.35 -7.74 4.45
C LEU A 233 -8.73 -8.07 3.85
N ILE A 234 -8.75 -9.02 2.92
CA ILE A 234 -9.96 -9.49 2.21
C ILE A 234 -9.97 -11.01 2.23
N SER A 235 -11.12 -11.62 2.51
CA SER A 235 -11.26 -13.08 2.55
C SER A 235 -12.22 -13.59 1.47
N PHE A 236 -11.85 -14.71 0.85
CA PHE A 236 -12.73 -15.43 -0.07
C PHE A 236 -12.91 -16.86 0.42
N HIS A 237 -14.12 -17.36 0.25
CA HIS A 237 -14.53 -18.66 0.74
C HIS A 237 -15.12 -19.49 -0.39
N VAL A 238 -14.82 -20.79 -0.41
CA VAL A 238 -15.60 -21.76 -1.16
C VAL A 238 -16.33 -22.66 -0.18
N THR A 239 -17.62 -22.88 -0.39
CA THR A 239 -18.44 -23.76 0.45
C THR A 239 -19.13 -24.83 -0.38
N LEU A 240 -18.97 -26.09 0.02
CA LEU A 240 -19.77 -27.20 -0.48
C LEU A 240 -21.10 -27.21 0.26
N LEU A 241 -22.19 -27.05 -0.48
CA LEU A 241 -23.55 -27.14 0.05
C LEU A 241 -24.19 -28.47 -0.38
N ASP A 242 -24.85 -29.13 0.57
CA ASP A 242 -25.79 -30.22 0.31
C ASP A 242 -27.15 -29.61 -0.06
N ASP A 243 -27.65 -29.90 -1.25
CA ASP A 243 -28.96 -29.48 -1.76
C ASP A 243 -29.84 -30.71 -2.08
N SER A 244 -29.51 -31.88 -1.55
CA SER A 244 -30.21 -33.14 -1.82
C SER A 244 -31.65 -33.20 -1.28
N ASN A 245 -32.05 -32.25 -0.43
CA ASN A 245 -33.34 -32.25 0.24
C ASN A 245 -34.20 -31.06 -0.18
N GLU A 246 -35.23 -31.32 -1.00
CA GLU A 246 -36.16 -30.30 -1.50
C GLU A 246 -36.99 -29.62 -0.40
N ASP A 247 -37.16 -30.25 0.77
CA ASP A 247 -37.99 -29.74 1.87
C ASP A 247 -37.26 -28.72 2.76
N PHE A 248 -35.92 -28.66 2.69
CA PHE A 248 -35.09 -27.80 3.55
C PHE A 248 -34.14 -26.92 2.73
N SER A 249 -33.62 -25.87 3.37
CA SER A 249 -32.57 -25.06 2.75
C SER A 249 -31.26 -25.83 2.69
N ALA A 250 -30.48 -25.58 1.62
CA ALA A 250 -29.16 -26.16 1.44
C ALA A 250 -28.27 -26.00 2.67
N SER A 251 -27.54 -27.06 3.04
CA SER A 251 -26.73 -27.10 4.26
C SER A 251 -25.22 -27.09 3.98
N PRO A 252 -24.42 -26.27 4.67
CA PRO A 252 -22.98 -26.23 4.45
C PRO A 252 -22.28 -27.45 5.04
N ILE A 253 -21.54 -28.19 4.20
CA ILE A 253 -20.77 -29.38 4.59
C ILE A 253 -19.31 -29.04 4.87
N PHE A 254 -18.71 -28.21 3.99
CA PHE A 254 -17.29 -27.89 4.04
C PHE A 254 -17.05 -26.47 3.56
N THR A 255 -16.12 -25.77 4.20
CA THR A 255 -15.67 -24.44 3.77
C THR A 255 -14.15 -24.37 3.80
N ASP A 256 -13.57 -23.86 2.71
CA ASP A 256 -12.18 -23.47 2.65
C ASP A 256 -12.05 -21.97 2.38
N THR A 257 -10.91 -21.37 2.72
CA THR A 257 -10.75 -19.91 2.78
C THR A 257 -9.35 -19.47 2.41
N VAL A 258 -9.26 -18.39 1.63
CA VAL A 258 -8.01 -17.68 1.34
C VAL A 258 -8.11 -16.23 1.80
N VAL A 259 -6.98 -15.67 2.22
CA VAL A 259 -6.87 -14.26 2.62
C VAL A 259 -5.85 -13.54 1.76
N PHE A 260 -6.24 -12.38 1.24
CA PHE A 260 -5.38 -11.45 0.54
C PHE A 260 -5.12 -10.20 1.39
N ARG A 261 -3.91 -9.64 1.25
CA ARG A 261 -3.62 -8.26 1.64
C ARG A 261 -3.54 -7.37 0.41
N VAL A 262 -4.34 -6.31 0.38
CA VAL A 262 -4.19 -5.21 -0.59
C VAL A 262 -2.85 -4.51 -0.37
N ALA A 263 -2.07 -4.39 -1.44
CA ALA A 263 -0.78 -3.72 -1.44
C ALA A 263 -0.94 -2.24 -1.04
N PRO A 264 -0.09 -1.71 -0.14
CA PRO A 264 -0.15 -0.32 0.25
C PRO A 264 0.39 0.59 -0.85
N TRP A 265 -0.02 1.86 -0.85
CA TRP A 265 0.64 2.91 -1.61
C TRP A 265 1.95 3.33 -0.92
N ILE A 266 3.04 3.43 -1.67
CA ILE A 266 4.40 3.67 -1.16
C ILE A 266 5.04 4.87 -1.87
N MET A 267 5.54 5.84 -1.10
CA MET A 267 6.26 7.02 -1.60
C MET A 267 7.73 6.72 -1.90
N THR A 268 8.34 7.56 -2.75
CA THR A 268 9.76 7.45 -3.10
C THR A 268 10.59 8.62 -2.55
N PRO A 269 11.63 8.39 -1.71
CA PRO A 269 12.47 9.47 -1.23
C PRO A 269 13.38 9.99 -2.35
N SER A 270 13.78 11.26 -2.25
CA SER A 270 14.69 11.94 -3.18
C SER A 270 16.07 11.26 -3.35
N THR A 271 16.40 10.30 -2.49
CA THR A 271 17.62 9.50 -2.55
C THR A 271 17.53 8.32 -3.53
N LEU A 272 16.34 7.97 -4.02
CA LEU A 272 16.19 6.96 -5.06
C LEU A 272 16.61 7.48 -6.45
N PRO A 273 17.00 6.60 -7.38
CA PRO A 273 17.33 7.01 -8.74
C PRO A 273 16.14 7.70 -9.44
N PRO A 274 16.32 8.90 -10.00
CA PRO A 274 15.25 9.61 -10.70
C PRO A 274 14.96 8.98 -12.07
N LEU A 275 13.67 8.87 -12.42
CA LEU A 275 13.22 8.33 -13.72
C LEU A 275 12.72 9.43 -14.65
N GLU A 276 11.83 10.28 -14.14
CA GLU A 276 11.12 11.30 -14.90
C GLU A 276 10.99 12.58 -14.09
N VAL A 277 11.10 13.72 -14.77
CA VAL A 277 10.95 15.07 -14.19
C VAL A 277 9.75 15.74 -14.81
N TYR A 278 8.84 16.23 -13.96
CA TYR A 278 7.65 16.96 -14.37
C TYR A 278 7.85 18.47 -14.14
N VAL A 279 7.51 19.30 -15.13
CA VAL A 279 7.59 20.76 -15.01
C VAL A 279 6.46 21.46 -15.78
N CYS A 280 5.89 22.51 -15.20
CA CYS A 280 4.89 23.33 -15.89
C CYS A 280 5.53 24.41 -16.75
N ARG A 281 5.14 24.48 -18.02
CA ARG A 281 5.37 25.67 -18.85
C ARG A 281 4.24 26.67 -18.61
N VAL A 282 4.58 27.83 -18.06
CA VAL A 282 3.64 28.93 -17.78
C VAL A 282 4.11 30.21 -18.47
N ARG A 283 3.38 31.32 -18.32
CA ARG A 283 3.83 32.63 -18.87
C ARG A 283 5.20 33.00 -18.31
N ASN A 284 6.09 33.42 -19.22
CA ASN A 284 7.39 34.03 -18.92
C ASN A 284 8.37 33.14 -18.13
N ASN A 285 8.29 31.81 -18.23
CA ASN A 285 9.23 30.90 -17.54
C ASN A 285 10.11 30.05 -18.47
N THR A 286 10.20 30.36 -19.77
CA THR A 286 10.93 29.54 -20.76
C THR A 286 12.37 29.25 -20.34
N CYS A 287 13.13 30.27 -19.89
CA CYS A 287 14.51 30.08 -19.43
C CYS A 287 14.63 29.10 -18.25
N PHE A 288 13.61 29.05 -17.38
CA PHE A 288 13.57 28.10 -16.27
C PHE A 288 13.30 26.68 -16.77
N VAL A 289 12.30 26.50 -17.66
CA VAL A 289 11.99 25.20 -18.26
C VAL A 289 13.19 24.65 -19.03
N ASP A 290 13.90 25.49 -19.79
CA ASP A 290 15.10 25.09 -20.52
C ASP A 290 16.25 24.67 -19.58
N ALA A 291 16.41 25.36 -18.44
CA ALA A 291 17.40 24.99 -17.43
C ALA A 291 17.06 23.65 -16.76
N VAL A 292 15.77 23.39 -16.45
CA VAL A 292 15.31 22.10 -15.93
C VAL A 292 15.50 21.00 -16.98
N ALA A 293 15.23 21.29 -18.26
CA ALA A 293 15.46 20.33 -19.34
C ALA A 293 16.94 19.94 -19.47
N GLU A 294 17.84 20.90 -19.38
CA GLU A 294 19.28 20.64 -19.38
C GLU A 294 19.73 19.85 -18.14
N LEU A 295 19.13 20.12 -16.98
CA LEU A 295 19.38 19.36 -15.75
C LEU A 295 18.93 17.90 -15.89
N ALA A 296 17.71 17.66 -16.36
CA ALA A 296 17.16 16.33 -16.61
C ALA A 296 18.01 15.55 -17.61
N ARG A 297 18.43 16.21 -18.71
CA ARG A 297 19.35 15.64 -19.71
C ARG A 297 20.69 15.22 -19.09
N LYS A 298 21.26 16.03 -18.20
CA LYS A 298 22.51 15.69 -17.49
C LYS A 298 22.34 14.50 -16.54
N ALA A 299 21.17 14.37 -15.92
CA ALA A 299 20.85 13.26 -15.03
C ALA A 299 20.40 11.99 -15.77
N GLY A 300 20.10 12.07 -17.07
CA GLY A 300 19.60 10.94 -17.85
C GLY A 300 18.12 10.65 -17.62
N CYS A 301 17.35 11.61 -17.13
CA CYS A 301 15.93 11.45 -16.82
C CYS A 301 15.05 11.89 -17.99
N LYS A 302 13.88 11.25 -18.13
CA LYS A 302 12.81 11.74 -19.01
C LYS A 302 12.32 13.09 -18.48
N LEU A 303 11.92 13.99 -19.38
CA LEU A 303 11.31 15.27 -19.03
C LEU A 303 9.91 15.32 -19.60
N THR A 304 8.93 15.61 -18.74
CA THR A 304 7.54 15.86 -19.13
C THR A 304 7.16 17.28 -18.79
N ILE A 305 6.73 18.01 -19.82
CA ILE A 305 6.36 19.42 -19.71
C ILE A 305 4.84 19.53 -19.77
N CYS A 306 4.20 19.93 -18.67
CA CYS A 306 2.78 20.26 -18.65
C CYS A 306 2.57 21.60 -19.39
N PRO A 307 1.83 21.62 -20.51
CA PRO A 307 1.66 22.83 -21.30
C PRO A 307 0.70 23.81 -20.61
N GLN A 308 0.84 25.09 -20.95
CA GLN A 308 0.05 26.18 -20.36
C GLN A 308 -1.47 25.99 -20.52
N ALA A 309 -1.92 25.37 -21.61
CA ALA A 309 -3.34 25.10 -21.86
C ALA A 309 -3.96 24.17 -20.80
N GLU A 310 -3.15 23.31 -20.19
CA GLU A 310 -3.59 22.35 -19.18
C GLU A 310 -3.39 22.88 -17.77
N ASN A 311 -2.24 23.48 -17.48
CA ASN A 311 -1.96 24.02 -16.15
C ASN A 311 -2.63 25.37 -15.86
N ARG A 312 -3.17 26.06 -16.88
CA ARG A 312 -3.86 27.35 -16.77
C ARG A 312 -3.05 28.44 -16.01
N ASN A 313 -1.72 28.38 -16.12
CA ASN A 313 -0.69 29.19 -15.41
C ASN A 313 -0.40 28.82 -13.96
N ASP A 314 -0.97 27.74 -13.44
CA ASP A 314 -0.45 27.15 -12.23
C ASP A 314 0.89 26.46 -12.51
N ARG A 315 1.86 26.78 -11.67
CA ARG A 315 3.25 26.33 -11.82
C ARG A 315 3.62 25.27 -10.79
N TRP A 316 2.74 25.01 -9.82
CA TRP A 316 3.01 24.23 -8.63
C TRP A 316 2.62 22.77 -8.84
N ILE A 317 3.30 22.10 -9.77
CA ILE A 317 3.05 20.67 -10.03
C ILE A 317 3.36 19.79 -8.81
N GLN A 318 4.30 20.23 -7.96
CA GLN A 318 4.62 19.62 -6.67
C GLN A 318 3.44 19.65 -5.69
N ASP A 319 2.57 20.67 -5.78
CA ASP A 319 1.48 20.85 -4.83
C ASP A 319 0.27 19.98 -5.15
N GLU A 320 0.10 19.59 -6.42
CA GLU A 320 -1.09 18.88 -6.90
C GLU A 320 -0.97 17.37 -6.79
N MET A 321 0.23 16.80 -6.89
CA MET A 321 0.37 15.36 -6.97
C MET A 321 1.68 14.84 -6.38
N GLU A 322 1.64 13.61 -5.89
CA GLU A 322 2.76 12.89 -5.30
C GLU A 322 2.90 11.53 -6.01
N LEU A 323 4.12 11.15 -6.39
CA LEU A 323 4.35 9.92 -7.14
C LEU A 323 4.79 8.79 -6.21
N GLY A 324 3.91 7.81 -6.06
CA GLY A 324 4.21 6.56 -5.36
C GLY A 324 4.13 5.35 -6.28
N TYR A 325 4.10 4.17 -5.67
CA TYR A 325 3.93 2.90 -6.37
C TYR A 325 3.20 1.87 -5.51
N VAL A 326 2.70 0.84 -6.17
CA VAL A 326 2.18 -0.39 -5.54
C VAL A 326 2.96 -1.57 -6.08
N GLN A 327 3.05 -2.64 -5.27
CA GLN A 327 3.83 -3.81 -5.64
C GLN A 327 3.21 -5.10 -5.11
N ALA A 328 3.07 -6.05 -6.01
CA ALA A 328 2.78 -7.45 -5.74
C ALA A 328 3.89 -8.33 -6.36
N PRO A 329 3.96 -9.63 -6.05
CA PRO A 329 4.98 -10.51 -6.62
C PRO A 329 4.92 -10.62 -8.15
N HIS A 330 3.73 -10.47 -8.74
CA HIS A 330 3.51 -10.61 -10.19
C HIS A 330 3.63 -9.29 -10.96
N LYS A 331 3.48 -8.13 -10.30
CA LYS A 331 3.38 -6.83 -10.98
C LYS A 331 3.75 -5.67 -10.05
N THR A 332 4.33 -4.62 -10.62
CA THR A 332 4.64 -3.35 -9.93
C THR A 332 4.30 -2.21 -10.87
N LEU A 333 3.54 -1.23 -10.39
CA LEU A 333 3.17 -0.06 -11.17
C LEU A 333 3.21 1.22 -10.32
N PRO A 334 3.64 2.37 -10.89
CA PRO A 334 3.54 3.67 -10.25
C PRO A 334 2.07 4.10 -10.08
N VAL A 335 1.77 4.79 -8.98
CA VAL A 335 0.44 5.32 -8.68
C VAL A 335 0.56 6.77 -8.26
N VAL A 336 -0.08 7.68 -9.01
CA VAL A 336 -0.16 9.10 -8.63
C VAL A 336 -1.19 9.26 -7.51
N PHE A 337 -0.76 9.86 -6.41
CA PHE A 337 -1.68 10.36 -5.39
C PHE A 337 -1.99 11.82 -5.73
N ASP A 338 -3.25 12.10 -6.00
CA ASP A 338 -3.79 13.42 -6.34
C ASP A 338 -4.27 14.15 -5.08
N SER A 339 -3.81 15.39 -4.91
CA SER A 339 -4.07 16.20 -3.73
C SER A 339 -5.48 16.79 -3.77
N PRO A 340 -6.19 16.88 -2.63
CA PRO A 340 -7.46 17.59 -2.56
C PRO A 340 -7.31 19.12 -2.72
N ARG A 341 -6.10 19.63 -2.99
CA ARG A 341 -5.81 21.03 -3.34
C ARG A 341 -6.76 21.54 -4.42
N ASN A 342 -7.04 20.72 -5.44
CA ASN A 342 -7.97 21.01 -6.54
C ASN A 342 -7.75 22.41 -7.15
N GLY A 343 -6.50 22.71 -7.50
CA GLY A 343 -6.16 23.98 -8.12
C GLY A 343 -6.40 23.98 -9.63
N GLU A 344 -5.66 24.81 -10.36
CA GLU A 344 -5.74 24.80 -11.82
C GLU A 344 -5.10 23.56 -12.44
N LEU A 345 -4.39 22.74 -11.65
CA LEU A 345 -3.81 21.47 -12.06
C LEU A 345 -4.66 20.25 -11.72
N GLN A 346 -5.85 20.40 -11.10
CA GLN A 346 -6.72 19.29 -10.64
C GLN A 346 -6.98 18.20 -11.68
N ASP A 347 -7.00 18.57 -12.96
CA ASP A 347 -7.28 17.64 -14.04
C ASP A 347 -6.04 16.87 -14.51
N PHE A 348 -4.84 17.35 -14.17
CA PHE A 348 -3.58 16.88 -14.74
C PHE A 348 -3.27 15.44 -14.31
N PRO A 349 -3.34 15.06 -13.02
CA PRO A 349 -3.09 13.67 -12.61
C PRO A 349 -4.03 12.69 -13.31
N TYR A 350 -5.33 12.97 -13.31
CA TYR A 350 -6.32 12.08 -13.91
C TYR A 350 -6.30 12.05 -15.45
N LYS A 351 -6.02 13.17 -16.13
CA LYS A 351 -6.08 13.22 -17.61
C LYS A 351 -4.75 12.92 -18.30
N ARG A 352 -3.61 13.16 -17.64
CA ARG A 352 -2.29 13.04 -18.23
C ARG A 352 -1.40 11.97 -17.62
N ILE A 353 -1.59 11.65 -16.34
CA ILE A 353 -0.75 10.67 -15.66
C ILE A 353 -1.42 9.30 -15.67
N LEU A 354 -2.71 9.21 -15.33
CA LEU A 354 -3.48 7.97 -15.44
C LEU A 354 -3.42 7.39 -16.87
N GLY A 355 -2.98 6.15 -16.96
CA GLY A 355 -2.85 5.40 -18.21
C GLY A 355 -2.39 3.97 -17.94
N PRO A 356 -1.98 3.24 -18.99
CA PRO A 356 -1.51 1.87 -18.83
C PRO A 356 -0.29 1.82 -17.91
N ASP A 357 -0.30 0.90 -16.95
CA ASP A 357 0.74 0.76 -15.92
C ASP A 357 1.00 2.05 -15.12
N PHE A 358 0.01 2.94 -14.99
CA PHE A 358 0.12 4.14 -14.16
C PHE A 358 -1.19 4.46 -13.45
N GLY A 359 -1.26 4.06 -12.18
CA GLY A 359 -2.46 4.15 -11.36
C GLY A 359 -2.77 5.56 -10.85
N TYR A 360 -4.00 5.76 -10.41
CA TYR A 360 -4.51 7.00 -9.82
C TYR A 360 -5.19 6.74 -8.47
N VAL A 361 -4.95 7.60 -7.49
CA VAL A 361 -5.68 7.60 -6.23
C VAL A 361 -5.86 9.04 -5.74
N THR A 362 -6.99 9.34 -5.11
CA THR A 362 -7.26 10.63 -4.45
C THR A 362 -7.99 10.43 -3.12
N ARG A 363 -7.99 11.47 -2.27
CA ARG A 363 -8.75 11.52 -1.02
C ARG A 363 -9.37 12.90 -0.82
N GLU A 364 -10.66 12.98 -1.12
CA GLU A 364 -11.43 14.21 -0.98
C GLU A 364 -12.12 14.31 0.38
N PRO A 365 -11.88 15.38 1.17
CA PRO A 365 -12.63 15.61 2.39
C PRO A 365 -14.09 15.98 2.06
N ARG A 366 -15.03 15.50 2.88
CA ARG A 366 -16.47 15.79 2.70
C ARG A 366 -16.86 17.21 3.11
N ASP A 367 -15.97 17.94 3.74
CA ASP A 367 -16.15 19.30 4.22
C ASP A 367 -15.21 20.29 3.51
N ARG A 368 -15.29 21.57 3.85
CA ARG A 368 -14.42 22.62 3.28
C ARG A 368 -13.13 22.79 4.10
N SER A 369 -12.56 21.71 4.63
CA SER A 369 -11.39 21.75 5.51
C SER A 369 -10.05 21.86 4.78
N VAL A 370 -10.03 21.68 3.45
CA VAL A 370 -8.81 21.80 2.63
C VAL A 370 -8.13 23.15 2.87
N SER A 371 -6.82 23.09 3.09
CA SER A 371 -5.96 24.24 3.31
C SER A 371 -4.67 24.12 2.51
N GLY A 372 -3.82 25.16 2.56
CA GLY A 372 -2.49 25.08 1.94
C GLY A 372 -1.62 23.93 2.45
N LEU A 373 -1.91 23.35 3.63
CA LEU A 373 -1.18 22.19 4.14
C LEU A 373 -1.55 20.88 3.44
N ASP A 374 -2.65 20.84 2.69
CA ASP A 374 -3.06 19.66 1.92
C ASP A 374 -2.35 19.57 0.55
N SER A 375 -1.65 20.63 0.14
CA SER A 375 -0.76 20.60 -1.02
C SER A 375 0.45 19.70 -0.77
N PHE A 376 0.88 18.96 -1.78
CA PHE A 376 1.88 17.90 -1.60
C PHE A 376 3.34 18.35 -1.55
N GLY A 377 3.66 19.66 -1.68
CA GLY A 377 4.90 20.21 -1.10
C GLY A 377 4.99 20.01 0.43
N ASN A 378 3.85 19.76 1.09
CA ASN A 378 3.77 19.40 2.51
C ASN A 378 3.75 17.88 2.78
N LEU A 379 4.01 17.05 1.77
CA LEU A 379 4.03 15.58 1.87
C LEU A 379 5.36 15.07 1.30
N GLU A 380 6.29 14.70 2.18
CA GLU A 380 7.61 14.21 1.81
C GLU A 380 7.87 12.82 2.39
N VAL A 381 8.96 12.17 1.99
CA VAL A 381 9.38 10.92 2.62
C VAL A 381 10.88 10.87 2.87
N SER A 382 11.26 10.42 4.06
CA SER A 382 12.67 10.21 4.41
C SER A 382 13.27 9.00 3.68
N PRO A 383 14.60 8.96 3.49
CA PRO A 383 15.30 7.74 3.09
C PRO A 383 15.11 6.60 4.10
N PRO A 384 15.51 5.36 3.77
CA PRO A 384 15.53 4.25 4.72
C PRO A 384 16.33 4.58 5.99
N VAL A 385 15.78 4.31 7.16
CA VAL A 385 16.37 4.67 8.45
C VAL A 385 16.17 3.61 9.53
N VAL A 386 17.03 3.65 10.54
CA VAL A 386 16.85 2.93 11.79
C VAL A 386 16.69 3.95 12.91
N ALA A 387 15.58 3.88 13.64
CA ALA A 387 15.26 4.78 14.74
C ALA A 387 14.74 3.98 15.94
N ASN A 388 15.28 4.25 17.14
CA ASN A 388 14.90 3.59 18.39
C ASN A 388 14.90 2.04 18.32
N GLY A 389 15.86 1.45 17.61
CA GLY A 389 15.98 0.00 17.45
C GLY A 389 14.98 -0.62 16.44
N LYS A 390 14.19 0.19 15.75
CA LYS A 390 13.28 -0.23 14.68
C LYS A 390 13.80 0.20 13.31
N GLU A 391 13.79 -0.72 12.36
CA GLU A 391 14.12 -0.47 10.96
C GLU A 391 12.87 0.01 10.20
N TYR A 392 13.08 1.02 9.35
CA TYR A 392 12.11 1.57 8.42
C TYR A 392 12.74 1.47 7.02
N PRO A 393 12.65 0.30 6.36
CA PRO A 393 13.40 0.01 5.13
C PRO A 393 12.89 0.81 3.93
N LEU A 394 11.66 1.33 4.00
CA LEU A 394 11.05 2.21 3.01
C LEU A 394 11.07 3.69 3.46
N GLY A 395 11.74 3.99 4.57
CA GLY A 395 11.72 5.30 5.20
C GLY A 395 10.41 5.61 5.92
N ARG A 396 10.20 6.88 6.23
CA ARG A 396 9.03 7.40 6.95
C ARG A 396 8.51 8.66 6.27
N ILE A 397 7.19 8.70 6.07
CA ILE A 397 6.49 9.87 5.52
C ILE A 397 6.61 11.04 6.49
N LEU A 398 6.79 12.24 5.96
CA LEU A 398 6.91 13.50 6.69
C LEU A 398 5.79 14.44 6.22
N ILE A 399 4.92 14.82 7.14
CA ILE A 399 3.83 15.75 6.85
C ILE A 399 3.87 16.93 7.80
N GLY A 400 3.59 18.13 7.32
CA GLY A 400 3.57 19.31 8.17
C GLY A 400 2.21 19.60 8.81
N GLY A 401 2.24 20.07 10.05
CA GLY A 401 1.08 20.52 10.81
C GLY A 401 1.42 21.65 11.80
N ASN A 402 0.56 21.79 12.79
CA ASN A 402 0.74 22.73 13.90
C ASN A 402 1.40 22.04 15.10
N LEU A 403 1.75 22.81 16.14
CA LEU A 403 2.30 22.23 17.36
C LEU A 403 1.26 21.35 18.09
N PRO A 404 1.69 20.29 18.78
CA PRO A 404 0.80 19.53 19.65
C PRO A 404 0.11 20.44 20.67
N GLY A 405 -1.23 20.37 20.75
CA GLY A 405 -2.03 21.17 21.68
C GLY A 405 -2.25 22.63 21.25
N SER A 406 -1.75 23.07 20.09
CA SER A 406 -2.06 24.39 19.56
C SER A 406 -3.27 24.34 18.61
N SER A 407 -3.97 25.46 18.46
CA SER A 407 -4.83 25.69 17.29
C SER A 407 -3.95 26.10 16.10
N GLY A 408 -4.29 25.65 14.90
CA GLY A 408 -3.51 25.91 13.69
C GLY A 408 -3.97 25.06 12.52
N ARG A 409 -3.32 25.23 11.37
CA ARG A 409 -3.62 24.41 10.19
C ARG A 409 -3.08 22.99 10.38
N ARG A 410 -3.75 22.01 9.79
CA ARG A 410 -3.30 20.62 9.67
C ARG A 410 -3.75 20.06 8.33
N VAL A 411 -3.03 19.05 7.85
CA VAL A 411 -3.51 18.19 6.76
C VAL A 411 -4.86 17.60 7.16
N THR A 412 -5.80 17.57 6.22
CA THR A 412 -7.12 16.98 6.36
C THR A 412 -7.04 15.55 6.94
N GLN A 413 -8.04 15.18 7.75
CA GLN A 413 -8.04 13.88 8.40
C GLN A 413 -8.06 12.73 7.39
N VAL A 414 -8.78 12.89 6.27
CA VAL A 414 -8.89 11.84 5.24
C VAL A 414 -7.54 11.49 4.59
N VAL A 415 -6.69 12.49 4.33
CA VAL A 415 -5.34 12.26 3.80
C VAL A 415 -4.45 11.62 4.87
N ARG A 416 -4.49 12.11 6.12
CA ARG A 416 -3.72 11.53 7.23
C ARG A 416 -4.09 10.06 7.48
N ASP A 417 -5.39 9.76 7.51
CA ASP A 417 -5.92 8.41 7.70
C ASP A 417 -5.43 7.47 6.62
N PHE A 418 -5.52 7.89 5.36
CA PHE A 418 -4.98 7.15 4.23
C PHE A 418 -3.48 6.84 4.41
N LEU A 419 -2.65 7.86 4.67
CA LEU A 419 -1.20 7.67 4.84
C LEU A 419 -0.85 6.77 6.03
N HIS A 420 -1.58 6.88 7.16
CA HIS A 420 -1.39 6.01 8.31
C HIS A 420 -1.81 4.55 8.02
N ALA A 421 -2.87 4.35 7.24
CA ALA A 421 -3.38 3.02 6.91
C ALA A 421 -2.44 2.19 6.04
N GLN A 422 -1.52 2.82 5.30
CA GLN A 422 -0.52 2.14 4.48
C GLN A 422 0.51 1.35 5.31
N LYS A 423 0.73 1.74 6.58
CA LYS A 423 1.60 1.09 7.60
C LYS A 423 3.10 1.00 7.29
N VAL A 424 3.51 0.96 6.03
CA VAL A 424 4.88 0.63 5.63
C VAL A 424 5.84 1.82 5.67
N GLN A 425 5.33 3.05 5.61
CA GLN A 425 6.08 4.28 5.84
C GLN A 425 5.41 5.17 6.92
N PRO A 426 5.35 4.74 8.19
CA PRO A 426 4.57 5.41 9.24
C PRO A 426 4.85 6.92 9.34
N PRO A 427 3.85 7.79 9.11
CA PRO A 427 4.03 9.24 9.07
C PRO A 427 4.63 9.84 10.35
N VAL A 428 5.35 10.94 10.19
CA VAL A 428 5.84 11.85 11.23
C VAL A 428 5.28 13.24 10.96
N GLU A 429 4.58 13.80 11.94
CA GLU A 429 4.09 15.18 11.86
C GLU A 429 5.20 16.17 12.28
N LEU A 430 5.50 17.13 11.41
CA LEU A 430 6.46 18.23 11.62
C LEU A 430 5.72 19.54 11.87
N PHE A 431 6.38 20.50 12.53
CA PHE A 431 5.81 21.82 12.77
C PHE A 431 6.12 22.76 11.60
N VAL A 432 5.12 23.07 10.78
CA VAL A 432 5.26 23.97 9.61
C VAL A 432 4.32 25.17 9.65
N ASP A 433 3.38 25.23 10.60
CA ASP A 433 2.37 26.29 10.61
C ASP A 433 2.96 27.70 10.87
N TRP A 434 4.25 27.79 11.21
CA TRP A 434 5.04 29.02 11.27
C TRP A 434 5.37 29.62 9.88
N LEU A 435 5.35 28.80 8.82
CA LEU A 435 5.50 29.22 7.42
C LEU A 435 4.18 29.72 6.84
N ALA A 436 4.25 30.74 5.98
CA ALA A 436 3.07 31.35 5.36
C ALA A 436 2.37 30.35 4.43
N VAL A 437 3.14 29.68 3.57
CA VAL A 437 2.65 28.57 2.73
C VAL A 437 2.38 27.38 3.65
N GLY A 438 3.39 26.90 4.39
CA GLY A 438 3.19 25.90 5.43
C GLY A 438 3.55 24.50 4.96
N HIS A 439 4.65 24.35 4.22
CA HIS A 439 5.09 23.09 3.63
C HIS A 439 6.40 22.63 4.26
N VAL A 440 6.68 21.33 4.17
CA VAL A 440 7.93 20.76 4.71
C VAL A 440 9.12 20.99 3.79
N ASP A 441 8.90 21.00 2.47
CA ASP A 441 9.90 21.25 1.44
C ASP A 441 10.57 22.65 1.55
N GLU A 442 9.89 23.60 2.19
CA GLU A 442 10.38 24.97 2.44
C GLU A 442 11.58 25.00 3.41
N PHE A 443 11.81 23.98 4.24
CA PHE A 443 12.91 24.00 5.22
C PHE A 443 13.71 22.71 5.30
N LEU A 444 13.30 21.65 4.58
CA LEU A 444 13.87 20.31 4.64
C LEU A 444 14.01 19.71 3.25
N SER A 445 15.13 19.02 3.01
CA SER A 445 15.29 18.10 1.86
C SER A 445 16.30 17.00 2.22
N PHE A 446 16.36 15.96 1.40
CA PHE A 446 17.38 14.90 1.50
C PHE A 446 18.18 14.81 0.21
N VAL A 447 19.47 14.51 0.33
CA VAL A 447 20.36 14.23 -0.81
C VAL A 447 21.15 12.95 -0.59
N PRO A 448 21.39 12.13 -1.62
CA PRO A 448 22.19 10.93 -1.49
C PRO A 448 23.65 11.28 -1.19
N ALA A 449 24.29 10.49 -0.34
CA ALA A 449 25.68 10.64 0.05
C ALA A 449 26.40 9.28 0.01
N PRO A 450 27.68 9.21 -0.38
CA PRO A 450 28.39 7.95 -0.49
C PRO A 450 28.81 7.34 0.87
N ASP A 451 28.62 8.08 1.96
CA ASP A 451 29.10 7.77 3.30
C ASP A 451 27.98 7.83 4.35
N GLY A 452 28.31 7.49 5.59
CA GLY A 452 27.37 7.52 6.72
C GLY A 452 26.18 6.61 6.46
N LYS A 453 24.97 7.19 6.52
CA LYS A 453 23.71 6.49 6.27
C LYS A 453 23.29 6.41 4.80
N GLY A 454 24.16 6.82 3.87
CA GLY A 454 23.84 6.88 2.43
C GLY A 454 23.14 8.17 1.99
N PHE A 455 22.94 9.12 2.90
CA PHE A 455 22.30 10.41 2.63
C PHE A 455 22.75 11.51 3.59
N ARG A 456 22.33 12.74 3.31
CA ARG A 456 22.33 13.88 4.24
C ARG A 456 20.97 14.57 4.24
N MET A 457 20.55 14.99 5.43
CA MET A 457 19.40 15.85 5.63
C MET A 457 19.86 17.31 5.51
N LEU A 458 19.23 18.06 4.61
CA LEU A 458 19.47 19.49 4.44
C LEU A 458 18.42 20.27 5.22
N LEU A 459 18.84 21.21 6.07
CA LEU A 459 17.93 22.10 6.79
C LEU A 459 18.22 23.55 6.49
N ALA A 460 17.17 24.34 6.25
CA ALA A 460 17.29 25.79 6.18
C ALA A 460 17.84 26.33 7.50
N SER A 461 18.79 27.26 7.45
CA SER A 461 19.47 27.77 8.66
C SER A 461 19.71 29.27 8.59
N PRO A 462 18.83 30.08 9.23
CA PRO A 462 19.09 31.49 9.47
C PRO A 462 20.39 31.75 10.23
N GLY A 463 20.70 30.91 11.23
CA GLY A 463 21.94 30.98 11.99
C GLY A 463 23.17 30.89 11.09
N ALA A 464 23.20 29.93 10.16
CA ALA A 464 24.29 29.78 9.20
C ALA A 464 24.40 30.99 8.26
N CYS A 465 23.27 31.55 7.80
CA CYS A 465 23.29 32.72 6.92
C CYS A 465 23.81 33.98 7.62
N PHE A 466 23.38 34.25 8.85
CA PHE A 466 23.92 35.38 9.62
C PHE A 466 25.40 35.22 9.91
N LYS A 467 25.85 34.00 10.24
CA LYS A 467 27.28 33.72 10.45
C LYS A 467 28.09 34.01 9.18
N LEU A 468 27.63 33.51 8.03
CA LEU A 468 28.26 33.78 6.73
C LEU A 468 28.36 35.29 6.46
N PHE A 469 27.27 36.03 6.62
CA PHE A 469 27.24 37.48 6.39
C PHE A 469 28.15 38.25 7.36
N GLN A 470 28.22 37.85 8.62
CA GLN A 470 29.15 38.44 9.60
C GLN A 470 30.61 38.18 9.22
N GLU A 471 30.94 36.98 8.73
CA GLU A 471 32.27 36.64 8.23
C GLU A 471 32.63 37.51 7.00
N LYS A 472 31.74 37.61 6.01
CA LYS A 472 31.97 38.47 4.83
C LYS A 472 32.07 39.95 5.19
N GLN A 473 31.30 40.42 6.18
CA GLN A 473 31.42 41.79 6.70
C GLN A 473 32.81 42.04 7.30
N LYS A 474 33.32 41.10 8.13
CA LYS A 474 34.67 41.18 8.72
C LYS A 474 35.77 41.18 7.65
N CYS A 475 35.55 40.50 6.53
CA CYS A 475 36.43 40.53 5.36
C CYS A 475 36.33 41.83 4.52
N GLY A 476 35.57 42.83 4.95
CA GLY A 476 35.43 44.11 4.24
C GLY A 476 34.33 44.16 3.17
N HIS A 477 33.55 43.08 3.00
CA HIS A 477 32.50 43.00 1.99
C HIS A 477 31.11 43.45 2.48
N GLY A 478 31.04 44.18 3.59
CA GLY A 478 29.76 44.63 4.18
C GLY A 478 28.86 45.46 3.24
N ARG A 479 29.40 46.07 2.19
CA ARG A 479 28.63 46.82 1.18
C ARG A 479 28.16 45.97 -0.01
N ALA A 480 28.54 44.69 -0.09
CA ALA A 480 28.08 43.80 -1.15
C ALA A 480 26.56 43.64 -1.10
N LEU A 481 25.92 43.66 -2.27
CA LEU A 481 24.47 43.78 -2.43
C LEU A 481 23.85 42.43 -2.75
N LEU A 482 22.81 42.06 -2.01
CA LEU A 482 21.84 41.05 -2.40
C LEU A 482 20.94 41.60 -3.51
N PHE A 483 20.41 40.68 -4.32
CA PHE A 483 19.50 40.93 -5.45
C PHE A 483 20.11 41.80 -6.56
N GLN A 484 21.43 41.92 -6.61
CA GLN A 484 22.12 42.62 -7.68
C GLN A 484 21.90 41.89 -9.02
N GLY A 485 21.39 42.60 -10.02
CA GLY A 485 21.11 42.05 -11.35
C GLY A 485 19.72 41.44 -11.53
N VAL A 486 18.80 41.60 -10.55
CA VAL A 486 17.37 41.34 -10.73
C VAL A 486 16.74 42.64 -11.28
N VAL A 487 16.66 42.78 -12.60
CA VAL A 487 16.41 44.08 -13.27
C VAL A 487 14.92 44.37 -13.55
N ASP A 488 14.05 43.35 -13.51
CA ASP A 488 12.69 43.44 -14.06
C ASP A 488 11.55 43.44 -13.01
N ASP A 489 11.86 43.68 -11.73
CA ASP A 489 10.82 43.77 -10.69
C ASP A 489 11.03 45.02 -9.83
N GLU A 490 10.19 46.04 -10.03
CA GLU A 490 10.16 47.28 -9.24
C GLU A 490 9.97 47.03 -7.72
N ARG A 491 9.55 45.81 -7.33
CA ARG A 491 9.38 45.38 -5.94
C ARG A 491 10.67 44.86 -5.29
N VAL A 492 11.70 44.53 -6.08
CA VAL A 492 12.96 43.97 -5.57
C VAL A 492 13.97 45.07 -5.31
N LYS A 493 14.13 45.43 -4.02
CA LYS A 493 15.14 46.41 -3.59
C LYS A 493 16.43 45.70 -3.20
N THR A 494 17.54 46.09 -3.82
CA THR A 494 18.87 45.63 -3.42
C THR A 494 19.16 46.02 -1.98
N ILE A 495 19.75 45.12 -1.20
CA ILE A 495 20.09 45.33 0.20
C ILE A 495 21.51 44.86 0.48
N SER A 496 22.31 45.65 1.18
CA SER A 496 23.68 45.29 1.54
C SER A 496 23.75 44.35 2.74
N ILE A 497 24.86 43.61 2.86
CA ILE A 497 25.18 42.82 4.05
C ILE A 497 25.08 43.67 5.33
N ASN A 498 25.64 44.89 5.32
CA ASN A 498 25.57 45.81 6.46
C ASN A 498 24.13 46.15 6.85
N GLN A 499 23.26 46.39 5.87
CA GLN A 499 21.85 46.69 6.13
C GLN A 499 21.13 45.48 6.74
N VAL A 500 21.35 44.27 6.19
CA VAL A 500 20.82 43.02 6.76
C VAL A 500 21.27 42.85 8.21
N LEU A 501 22.57 42.98 8.49
CA LEU A 501 23.15 42.80 9.82
C LEU A 501 22.80 43.92 10.81
N SER A 502 22.36 45.08 10.34
CA SER A 502 21.90 46.20 11.18
C SER A 502 20.39 46.16 11.48
N ASN A 503 19.62 45.32 10.76
CA ASN A 503 18.19 45.22 10.90
C ASN A 503 17.82 44.29 12.08
N LYS A 504 17.59 44.90 13.25
CA LYS A 504 17.26 44.18 14.49
C LYS A 504 15.97 43.36 14.39
N ASP A 505 14.97 43.86 13.67
CA ASP A 505 13.68 43.16 13.54
C ASP A 505 13.84 41.90 12.71
N LEU A 506 14.58 41.98 11.58
CA LEU A 506 14.90 40.82 10.76
C LEU A 506 15.70 39.77 11.54
N ILE A 507 16.69 40.20 12.33
CA ILE A 507 17.49 39.31 13.17
C ILE A 507 16.61 38.62 14.22
N ASN A 508 15.80 39.38 14.96
CA ASN A 508 14.93 38.82 16.00
C ASN A 508 13.90 37.86 15.42
N TYR A 509 13.33 38.18 14.26
CA TYR A 509 12.40 37.31 13.57
C TYR A 509 13.05 36.00 13.12
N ASN A 510 14.26 36.07 12.55
CA ASN A 510 14.97 34.87 12.12
C ASN A 510 15.51 34.02 13.29
N LYS A 511 15.73 34.60 14.47
CA LYS A 511 15.98 33.81 15.68
C LYS A 511 14.75 32.96 16.05
N PHE A 512 13.55 33.54 15.95
CA PHE A 512 12.31 32.78 16.13
C PHE A 512 12.17 31.67 15.09
N VAL A 513 12.42 31.98 13.80
CA VAL A 513 12.39 30.97 12.73
C VAL A 513 13.40 29.86 12.98
N GLN A 514 14.63 30.19 13.38
CA GLN A 514 15.64 29.19 13.75
C GLN A 514 15.13 28.29 14.88
N SER A 515 14.48 28.83 15.92
CA SER A 515 13.86 28.01 16.97
C SER A 515 12.77 27.07 16.46
N CYS A 516 11.98 27.46 15.45
CA CYS A 516 11.01 26.56 14.82
C CYS A 516 11.71 25.43 14.05
N ILE A 517 12.78 25.73 13.33
CA ILE A 517 13.57 24.74 12.60
C ILE A 517 14.30 23.80 13.57
N ASP A 518 14.87 24.34 14.65
CA ASP A 518 15.56 23.57 15.69
C ASP A 518 14.58 22.59 16.37
N TRP A 519 13.33 23.00 16.59
CA TRP A 519 12.29 22.10 17.09
C TRP A 519 12.07 20.91 16.15
N ASN A 520 11.95 21.16 14.84
CA ASN A 520 11.85 20.10 13.84
C ASN A 520 13.11 19.26 13.74
N ARG A 521 14.31 19.86 13.87
CA ARG A 521 15.60 19.16 13.88
C ARG A 521 15.59 18.08 14.97
N GLU A 522 15.14 18.41 16.17
CA GLU A 522 15.08 17.45 17.28
C GLU A 522 14.00 16.37 17.09
N VAL A 523 12.86 16.71 16.48
CA VAL A 523 11.86 15.73 16.06
C VAL A 523 12.45 14.76 15.03
N LEU A 524 13.06 15.27 13.96
CA LEU A 524 13.66 14.47 12.88
C LEU A 524 14.80 13.59 13.40
N LYS A 525 15.69 14.12 14.24
CA LYS A 525 16.75 13.33 14.88
C LYS A 525 16.20 12.17 15.68
N ARG A 526 15.14 12.40 16.46
CA ARG A 526 14.50 11.34 17.27
C ARG A 526 13.77 10.32 16.40
N GLU A 527 12.95 10.78 15.45
CA GLU A 527 12.04 9.94 14.67
C GLU A 527 12.72 9.18 13.52
N LEU A 528 13.85 9.70 13.03
CA LEU A 528 14.67 9.13 11.95
C LEU A 528 16.05 8.63 12.44
N GLY A 529 16.32 8.74 13.74
CA GLY A 529 17.55 8.27 14.38
C GLY A 529 18.81 9.02 13.91
N LEU A 530 18.70 10.28 13.49
CA LEU A 530 19.81 11.05 12.91
C LEU A 530 20.75 11.63 13.98
N ALA A 531 22.03 11.72 13.62
CA ALA A 531 23.04 12.47 14.35
C ALA A 531 23.39 13.78 13.63
N GLU A 532 24.09 14.69 14.30
CA GLU A 532 24.52 15.97 13.70
C GLU A 532 25.37 15.80 12.43
N CYS A 533 26.13 14.70 12.32
CA CYS A 533 26.92 14.41 11.11
C CYS A 533 26.06 14.08 9.88
N ASP A 534 24.79 13.71 10.09
CA ASP A 534 23.84 13.41 9.04
C ASP A 534 23.15 14.67 8.50
N ILE A 535 23.37 15.83 9.13
CA ILE A 535 22.65 17.07 8.87
C ILE A 535 23.60 18.13 8.30
N ILE A 536 23.16 18.82 7.25
CA ILE A 536 23.85 19.98 6.68
C ILE A 536 22.93 21.19 6.75
N ASP A 537 23.41 22.23 7.44
CA ASP A 537 22.72 23.51 7.54
C ASP A 537 22.96 24.35 6.28
N ILE A 538 21.89 24.68 5.55
CA ILE A 538 21.90 25.49 4.34
C ILE A 538 21.56 26.95 4.69
N PRO A 539 22.44 27.93 4.39
CA PRO A 539 22.19 29.33 4.69
C PRO A 539 20.89 29.85 4.04
N GLN A 540 19.89 30.16 4.86
CA GLN A 540 18.58 30.61 4.40
C GLN A 540 18.04 31.73 5.31
N LEU A 541 17.40 32.76 4.77
CA LEU A 541 16.77 33.81 5.56
C LEU A 541 15.29 33.90 5.27
N PHE A 542 14.53 34.35 6.26
CA PHE A 542 13.09 34.55 6.18
C PHE A 542 12.71 35.99 6.51
N LYS A 543 11.58 36.45 5.95
CA LYS A 543 10.88 37.68 6.33
C LYS A 543 9.52 37.35 6.88
N THR A 544 8.99 38.27 7.67
CA THR A 544 7.62 38.17 8.19
C THR A 544 6.62 38.67 7.16
N GLU A 545 5.58 37.88 6.92
CA GLU A 545 4.36 38.30 6.24
C GLU A 545 3.16 37.83 7.04
N ARG A 546 2.29 38.77 7.46
CA ARG A 546 1.11 38.48 8.30
C ARG A 546 1.43 37.58 9.52
N LYS A 547 2.60 37.78 10.14
CA LYS A 547 3.14 37.02 11.28
C LYS A 547 3.63 35.59 10.97
N LYS A 548 3.65 35.17 9.70
CA LYS A 548 4.23 33.90 9.25
C LYS A 548 5.47 34.12 8.40
N ALA A 549 6.29 33.09 8.29
CA ALA A 549 7.58 33.17 7.61
C ALA A 549 7.41 32.97 6.11
N MET A 550 8.08 33.81 5.33
CA MET A 550 8.32 33.61 3.91
C MET A 550 9.81 33.74 3.63
N ALA A 551 10.29 33.05 2.60
CA ALA A 551 11.68 33.16 2.17
C ALA A 551 12.07 34.62 1.86
N PHE A 552 13.20 35.07 2.39
CA PHE A 552 13.77 36.41 2.16
C PHE A 552 14.42 36.50 0.78
N PHE A 553 15.12 35.42 0.40
CA PHE A 553 15.62 35.13 -0.95
C PHE A 553 15.19 33.69 -1.33
N PRO A 554 15.24 33.28 -2.60
CA PRO A 554 14.76 31.96 -3.04
C PRO A 554 15.30 30.82 -2.17
N ASP A 555 14.41 29.95 -1.72
CA ASP A 555 14.75 28.94 -0.72
C ASP A 555 15.66 27.86 -1.31
N LEU A 556 16.84 27.71 -0.73
CA LEU A 556 17.86 26.82 -1.27
C LEU A 556 17.59 25.35 -0.98
N VAL A 557 16.85 25.02 0.08
CA VAL A 557 16.57 23.62 0.41
C VAL A 557 15.48 23.00 -0.45
N ASN A 558 14.55 23.81 -0.95
CA ASN A 558 13.53 23.39 -1.91
C ASN A 558 14.17 23.23 -3.31
N MET A 559 14.85 22.11 -3.52
CA MET A 559 15.66 21.82 -4.69
C MET A 559 15.23 20.53 -5.39
N LEU A 560 15.47 20.46 -6.70
CA LEU A 560 15.28 19.24 -7.46
C LEU A 560 16.50 18.32 -7.32
N VAL A 561 16.32 17.12 -6.76
CA VAL A 561 17.40 16.16 -6.53
C VAL A 561 17.36 15.05 -7.58
N LEU A 562 18.31 15.06 -8.52
CA LEU A 562 18.43 14.03 -9.55
C LEU A 562 19.72 13.23 -9.34
N GLY A 563 19.70 12.37 -8.32
CA GLY A 563 20.88 11.65 -7.85
C GLY A 563 21.98 12.61 -7.39
N LYS A 564 23.08 12.70 -8.15
CA LYS A 564 24.19 13.62 -7.86
C LYS A 564 24.02 15.02 -8.47
N THR A 565 22.99 15.22 -9.29
CA THR A 565 22.75 16.49 -9.99
C THR A 565 21.65 17.26 -9.25
N LEU A 566 22.00 18.42 -8.69
CA LEU A 566 21.08 19.23 -7.88
C LEU A 566 20.63 20.48 -8.65
N GLY A 567 19.31 20.64 -8.80
CA GLY A 567 18.66 21.83 -9.31
C GLY A 567 18.30 22.78 -8.19
N ILE A 568 19.26 23.57 -7.73
CA ILE A 568 19.11 24.47 -6.58
C ILE A 568 18.59 25.83 -7.04
N PRO A 569 17.56 26.42 -6.39
CA PRO A 569 17.12 27.78 -6.67
C PRO A 569 18.26 28.78 -6.52
N LYS A 570 18.37 29.71 -7.47
CA LYS A 570 19.44 30.72 -7.42
C LYS A 570 19.12 31.76 -6.33
N PRO A 571 19.97 31.96 -5.30
CA PRO A 571 19.64 32.83 -4.17
C PRO A 571 19.76 34.32 -4.47
N PHE A 572 20.48 34.70 -5.54
CA PHE A 572 20.84 36.10 -5.83
C PHE A 572 21.48 36.82 -4.62
N GLY A 573 22.35 36.12 -3.89
CA GLY A 573 23.08 36.65 -2.73
C GLY A 573 24.19 37.64 -3.12
N PRO A 574 24.97 38.12 -2.12
CA PRO A 574 26.02 39.11 -2.34
C PRO A 574 27.10 38.61 -3.29
N ILE A 575 27.41 39.39 -4.31
CA ILE A 575 28.49 39.07 -5.25
C ILE A 575 29.84 39.53 -4.66
N ILE A 576 30.71 38.57 -4.36
CA ILE A 576 32.06 38.78 -3.85
C ILE A 576 33.02 38.05 -4.78
N ASN A 577 34.01 38.78 -5.32
CA ASN A 577 35.00 38.25 -6.28
C ASN A 577 34.36 37.54 -7.49
N GLY A 578 33.26 38.12 -8.01
CA GLY A 578 32.57 37.62 -9.20
C GLY A 578 31.63 36.43 -8.99
N ARG A 579 31.41 35.99 -7.74
CA ARG A 579 30.49 34.89 -7.43
C ARG A 579 29.56 35.24 -6.26
N CYS A 580 28.39 34.61 -6.23
CA CYS A 580 27.54 34.60 -5.03
C CYS A 580 28.30 33.87 -3.91
N CYS A 581 28.36 34.49 -2.73
CA CYS A 581 29.32 34.18 -1.67
C CYS A 581 28.99 33.02 -0.75
#